data_AF-A0A2A2RQ30-F1
#
_entry.id   AF-A0A2A2RQ30-F1
#
_cell.length_a   1.000
_cell.length_b   1.000
_cell.length_c   1.000
_cell.angle_alpha   90.00
_cell.angle_beta   90.00
_cell.angle_gamma   90.00
#
_symmetry.space_group_name_H-M   'P 1'
#
loop_
_entity.id
_entity.type
_entity.pdbx_description
1 polymer ?
#
loop_
_entity_poly.entity_id
_entity_poly.type
_entity_poly.pdbx_seq_one_letter_code
_entity_poly.pdbx_strand_id
1 'polypeptide(L)'
;MKRSHLILLLLFNVFWAVSLSAIQALKPHLDYGGIATLRFGGAAVSLLILWPWLPGATPRGKDLWMSMFMGTIVFTLGHRLQVGGNLLGSAGNCSILMAVEPLLTAVAAAIFLREQIAPQRWLGFSLGIIGVA
;
A
#
# COMPACT_ATOMS: atom_id res chain seq x y z
N MET A 1 -19.98 10.34 2.63
CA MET A 1 -18.95 10.43 1.57
C MET A 1 -19.62 10.81 0.25
N LYS A 2 -19.08 11.76 -0.53
CA LYS A 2 -19.67 12.14 -1.83
C LYS A 2 -19.39 11.03 -2.87
N ARG A 3 -20.32 10.77 -3.78
CA ARG A 3 -20.20 9.71 -4.83
C ARG A 3 -18.93 9.84 -5.68
N SER A 4 -18.44 11.07 -5.87
CA SER A 4 -17.16 11.35 -6.56
C SER A 4 -15.95 10.70 -5.91
N HIS A 5 -15.92 10.56 -4.58
CA HIS A 5 -14.80 9.95 -3.86
C HIS A 5 -14.78 8.43 -4.05
N LEU A 6 -15.94 7.80 -4.18
CA LEU A 6 -16.06 6.36 -4.45
C LEU A 6 -15.53 6.01 -5.84
N ILE A 7 -15.84 6.82 -6.85
CA ILE A 7 -15.33 6.64 -8.21
C ILE A 7 -13.80 6.80 -8.24
N LEU A 8 -13.27 7.81 -7.55
CA LEU A 8 -11.82 7.99 -7.40
C LEU A 8 -11.14 6.78 -6.74
N LEU A 9 -11.72 6.27 -5.65
CA LEU A 9 -11.19 5.09 -4.96
C LEU A 9 -11.21 3.82 -5.84
N LEU A 10 -12.27 3.64 -6.63
CA LEU A 10 -12.38 2.52 -7.58
C LEU A 10 -11.30 2.61 -8.66
N LEU A 11 -11.13 3.79 -9.29
CA LEU A 11 -10.09 4.00 -10.30
C LEU A 11 -8.70 3.74 -9.70
N PHE A 12 -8.45 4.23 -8.48
CA PHE A 12 -7.17 4.01 -7.80
C PHE A 12 -6.88 2.52 -7.57
N ASN A 13 -7.90 1.74 -7.18
CA ASN A 13 -7.77 0.29 -7.01
C ASN A 13 -7.47 -0.42 -8.34
N VAL A 14 -8.09 0.01 -9.45
CA VAL A 14 -7.81 -0.57 -10.78
C VAL A 14 -6.35 -0.30 -11.19
N PHE A 15 -5.88 0.94 -11.06
CA PHE A 15 -4.48 1.27 -11.33
C PHE A 15 -3.52 0.50 -10.43
N TRP A 16 -3.89 0.28 -9.17
CA TRP A 16 -3.09 -0.47 -8.22
C TRP A 16 -3.02 -1.96 -8.57
N ALA A 17 -4.14 -2.58 -8.94
CA ALA A 17 -4.20 -3.98 -9.38
C ALA A 17 -3.35 -4.23 -10.63
N VAL A 18 -3.42 -3.34 -11.62
CA VAL A 18 -2.58 -3.41 -12.85
C VAL A 18 -1.10 -3.31 -12.51
N SER A 19 -0.74 -2.57 -11.46
CA SER A 19 0.66 -2.39 -11.08
C SER A 19 1.34 -3.69 -10.63
N LEU A 20 0.60 -4.63 -10.02
CA LEU A 20 1.13 -5.94 -9.64
C LEU A 20 1.42 -6.81 -10.86
N SER A 21 0.49 -6.83 -11.82
CA SER A 21 0.67 -7.54 -13.09
C SER A 21 1.83 -6.96 -13.91
N ALA A 22 1.96 -5.63 -13.94
CA ALA A 22 3.06 -4.95 -14.63
C ALA A 22 4.43 -5.29 -14.02
N ILE A 23 4.54 -5.36 -12.69
CA ILE A 23 5.77 -5.80 -11.99
C ILE A 23 6.13 -7.24 -12.38
N GLN A 24 5.14 -8.14 -12.45
CA GLN A 24 5.37 -9.53 -12.86
C GLN A 24 5.86 -9.63 -14.31
N ALA A 25 5.33 -8.79 -15.21
CA ALA A 25 5.75 -8.72 -16.62
C ALA A 25 7.15 -8.12 -16.81
N LEU A 26 7.57 -7.18 -15.94
CA LEU A 26 8.90 -6.56 -15.96
C LEU A 26 9.99 -7.40 -15.26
N LYS A 27 9.61 -8.46 -14.54
CA LYS A 27 10.50 -9.44 -13.88
C LYS A 27 11.71 -9.87 -14.73
N PRO A 28 11.57 -10.16 -16.05
CA PRO A 28 12.69 -10.69 -16.84
C PRO A 28 13.74 -9.63 -17.18
N HIS A 29 13.42 -8.34 -17.07
CA HIS A 29 14.24 -7.24 -17.61
C HIS A 29 14.85 -6.34 -16.54
N LEU A 30 14.28 -6.30 -15.34
CA LEU A 30 14.71 -5.42 -14.26
C LEU A 30 14.71 -6.17 -12.94
N ASP A 31 15.80 -5.98 -12.16
CA ASP A 31 15.79 -6.40 -10.76
C ASP A 31 14.69 -5.65 -10.01
N TYR A 32 13.96 -6.36 -9.17
CA TYR A 32 12.81 -5.87 -8.43
C TYR A 32 13.16 -4.71 -7.51
N GLY A 33 14.38 -4.72 -6.97
CA GLY A 33 14.93 -3.59 -6.22
C GLY A 33 14.96 -2.31 -7.06
N GLY A 34 15.32 -2.42 -8.35
CA GLY A 34 15.31 -1.32 -9.30
C GLY A 34 13.89 -0.83 -9.61
N ILE A 35 12.94 -1.73 -9.81
CA ILE A 35 11.53 -1.37 -10.07
C ILE A 35 10.93 -0.62 -8.88
N ALA A 36 11.13 -1.12 -7.65
CA ALA A 36 10.66 -0.45 -6.44
C ALA A 36 11.33 0.92 -6.26
N THR A 37 12.65 1.01 -6.49
CA THR A 37 13.39 2.27 -6.38
C THR A 37 12.93 3.30 -7.42
N LEU A 38 12.67 2.89 -8.66
CA LEU A 38 12.12 3.79 -9.69
C LEU A 38 10.68 4.22 -9.36
N ARG A 39 9.85 3.31 -8.85
CA ARG A 39 8.46 3.60 -8.49
C ARG A 39 8.38 4.61 -7.35
N PHE A 40 9.05 4.35 -6.22
CA PHE A 40 9.00 5.22 -5.05
C PHE A 40 9.91 6.44 -5.18
N GLY A 41 11.05 6.31 -5.87
CA GLY A 41 11.91 7.43 -6.22
C GLY A 41 11.22 8.41 -7.17
N GLY A 42 10.55 7.91 -8.21
CA GLY A 42 9.74 8.73 -9.11
C GLY A 42 8.57 9.40 -8.40
N ALA A 43 7.90 8.68 -7.49
CA ALA A 43 6.86 9.27 -6.63
C ALA A 43 7.43 10.36 -5.71
N ALA A 44 8.62 10.15 -5.12
CA ALA A 44 9.27 11.13 -4.26
C ALA A 44 9.66 12.40 -5.04
N VAL A 45 10.26 12.25 -6.24
CA VAL A 45 10.59 13.39 -7.11
C VAL A 45 9.34 14.14 -7.53
N SER A 46 8.29 13.44 -7.97
CA SER A 46 7.02 14.05 -8.34
C SER A 46 6.40 14.81 -7.16
N LEU A 47 6.44 14.23 -5.97
CA LEU A 47 5.94 14.87 -4.75
C LEU A 47 6.79 16.09 -4.39
N LEU A 48 8.12 16.04 -4.52
CA LEU A 48 9.00 17.18 -4.26
C LEU A 48 8.76 18.33 -5.24
N ILE A 49 8.52 18.01 -6.52
CA ILE A 49 8.17 19.00 -7.54
C ILE A 49 6.81 19.63 -7.23
N LEU A 50 5.83 18.82 -6.83
CA LEU A 50 4.47 19.27 -6.55
C LEU A 50 4.30 19.90 -5.15
N TRP A 51 5.27 19.69 -4.26
CA TRP A 51 5.26 20.14 -2.87
C TRP A 51 4.94 21.64 -2.70
N PRO A 52 5.48 22.57 -3.51
CA PRO A 52 5.18 23.99 -3.39
C PRO A 52 3.72 24.35 -3.67
N TRP A 53 3.01 23.50 -4.43
CA TRP A 53 1.61 23.70 -4.80
C TRP A 53 0.65 22.89 -3.91
N LEU A 54 1.16 22.06 -3.01
CA LEU A 54 0.32 21.30 -2.08
C LEU A 54 -0.08 22.15 -0.86
N PRO A 55 -1.38 22.26 -0.55
CA PRO A 55 -1.82 22.87 0.69
C PRO A 55 -1.48 21.95 1.88
N GLY A 56 -0.62 22.41 2.79
CA GLY A 56 -0.28 21.67 4.01
C GLY A 56 0.84 22.32 4.82
N ALA A 57 0.83 22.10 6.14
CA ALA A 57 1.93 22.51 7.01
C ALA A 57 3.16 21.64 6.72
N THR A 58 4.31 22.25 6.43
CA THR A 58 5.56 21.52 6.30
C THR A 58 5.90 20.84 7.64
N PRO A 59 6.11 19.51 7.69
CA PRO A 59 6.53 18.84 8.92
C PRO A 59 7.85 19.47 9.39
N ARG A 60 7.90 19.97 10.63
CA ARG A 60 9.08 20.65 11.19
C ARG A 60 9.56 19.92 12.44
N GLY A 61 10.88 19.84 12.61
CA GLY A 61 11.52 19.26 13.80
C GLY A 61 11.27 17.76 13.94
N LYS A 62 10.63 17.35 15.06
CA LYS A 62 10.37 15.94 15.41
C LYS A 62 9.44 15.25 14.42
N ASP A 63 8.46 15.98 13.89
CA ASP A 63 7.48 15.42 12.95
C ASP A 63 8.12 15.08 11.60
N LEU A 64 9.14 15.83 11.19
CA LEU A 64 9.93 15.53 10.00
C LEU A 64 10.70 14.21 10.18
N TRP A 65 11.42 14.08 11.30
CA TRP A 65 12.16 12.85 11.61
C TRP A 65 11.25 11.64 11.71
N MET A 66 10.09 11.78 12.35
CA MET A 66 9.12 10.70 12.49
C MET A 66 8.50 10.33 11.14
N SER A 67 8.21 11.32 10.29
CA SER A 67 7.73 11.09 8.91
C SER A 67 8.79 10.39 8.04
N MET A 68 10.06 10.80 8.15
CA MET A 68 11.17 10.14 7.45
C MET A 68 11.35 8.70 7.92
N PHE A 69 11.27 8.46 9.22
CA PHE A 69 11.38 7.12 9.81
C PHE A 69 10.24 6.22 9.36
N MET A 70 8.98 6.69 9.46
CA MET A 70 7.82 5.94 8.97
C MET A 70 7.89 5.70 7.47
N GLY A 71 8.27 6.71 6.68
CA GLY A 71 8.42 6.57 5.23
C GLY A 71 9.48 5.54 4.86
N THR A 72 10.60 5.49 5.59
CA THR A 72 11.65 4.49 5.37
C THR A 72 11.16 3.08 5.70
N ILE A 73 10.49 2.90 6.84
CA ILE A 73 9.95 1.58 7.22
C ILE A 73 8.89 1.13 6.23
N VAL A 74 7.93 1.99 5.87
CA VAL A 74 6.77 1.59 5.05
C VAL A 74 7.16 1.43 3.57
N PHE A 75 7.77 2.46 2.97
CA PHE A 75 7.99 2.49 1.53
C PHE A 75 9.31 1.85 1.09
N THR A 76 10.30 1.78 1.98
CA THR A 76 11.60 1.16 1.64
C THR A 76 11.66 -0.27 2.16
N LEU A 77 11.62 -0.45 3.48
CA LEU A 77 11.81 -1.77 4.08
C LEU A 77 10.60 -2.68 3.83
N GLY A 78 9.39 -2.20 4.16
CA GLY A 78 8.14 -2.94 4.02
C GLY A 78 7.90 -3.38 2.57
N HIS A 79 8.05 -2.46 1.62
CA HIS A 79 7.86 -2.80 0.21
C HIS A 79 8.96 -3.72 -0.34
N ARG A 80 10.22 -3.61 0.12
CA ARG A 80 11.27 -4.58 -0.26
C ARG A 80 10.97 -5.97 0.28
N LEU A 81 10.50 -6.08 1.53
CA LEU A 81 10.10 -7.35 2.13
C LEU A 81 8.88 -7.95 1.41
N GLN A 82 7.87 -7.12 1.09
CA GLN A 82 6.69 -7.55 0.36
C GLN A 82 7.06 -8.12 -1.02
N VAL A 83 7.94 -7.43 -1.75
CA VAL A 83 8.41 -7.90 -3.05
C VAL A 83 9.30 -9.14 -2.93
N GLY A 84 10.14 -9.22 -1.90
CA GLY A 84 10.90 -10.44 -1.58
C GLY A 84 9.99 -11.64 -1.29
N GLY A 85 8.93 -11.44 -0.51
CA GLY A 85 7.89 -12.45 -0.28
C GLY A 85 7.19 -12.87 -1.58
N ASN A 86 6.91 -11.90 -2.45
CA ASN A 86 6.32 -12.18 -3.77
C ASN A 86 7.23 -12.96 -4.72
N LEU A 87 8.55 -12.85 -4.53
CA LEU A 87 9.53 -13.62 -5.29
C LEU A 87 9.67 -15.07 -4.83
N LEU A 88 9.45 -15.31 -3.53
CA LEU A 88 9.50 -16.63 -2.93
C LEU A 88 8.21 -17.44 -3.15
N GLY A 89 7.07 -16.76 -3.36
CA GLY A 89 5.76 -17.36 -3.58
C GLY A 89 5.31 -17.40 -5.05
N SER A 90 4.22 -18.14 -5.31
CA SER A 90 3.46 -18.02 -6.57
C SER A 90 2.56 -16.78 -6.52
N ALA A 91 2.22 -16.21 -7.68
CA ALA A 91 1.32 -15.05 -7.75
C ALA A 91 -0.03 -15.26 -7.03
N GLY A 92 -0.54 -16.50 -7.03
CA GLY A 92 -1.77 -16.87 -6.31
C GLY A 92 -1.62 -16.87 -4.79
N ASN A 93 -0.51 -17.39 -4.25
CA ASN A 93 -0.26 -17.36 -2.81
C ASN A 93 -0.09 -15.92 -2.31
N CYS A 94 0.57 -15.08 -3.12
CA CYS A 94 0.76 -13.67 -2.84
C CYS A 94 -0.55 -12.89 -2.86
N SER A 95 -1.45 -13.15 -3.81
CA SER A 95 -2.76 -12.49 -3.84
C SER A 95 -3.62 -12.85 -2.63
N ILE A 96 -3.56 -14.10 -2.15
CA ILE A 96 -4.24 -14.52 -0.92
C ILE A 96 -3.66 -13.78 0.29
N LEU A 97 -2.33 -13.73 0.41
CA LEU A 97 -1.67 -13.00 1.51
C LEU A 97 -2.01 -11.49 1.49
N MET A 98 -2.01 -10.86 0.32
CA MET A 98 -2.41 -9.45 0.18
C MET A 98 -3.89 -9.24 0.53
N ALA A 99 -4.78 -10.20 0.24
CA ALA A 99 -6.18 -10.09 0.63
C ALA A 99 -6.40 -10.20 2.15
N VAL A 100 -5.45 -10.79 2.87
CA VAL A 100 -5.46 -10.85 4.35
C VAL A 100 -4.84 -9.59 4.98
N GLU A 101 -4.04 -8.80 4.26
CA GLU A 101 -3.45 -7.53 4.78
C GLU A 101 -4.48 -6.57 5.39
N PRO A 102 -5.65 -6.29 4.77
CA PRO A 102 -6.68 -5.43 5.36
C PRO A 102 -7.24 -5.98 6.68
N LEU A 103 -7.37 -7.30 6.80
CA LEU A 103 -7.83 -7.95 8.02
C LEU A 103 -6.78 -7.80 9.12
N LEU A 104 -5.52 -8.12 8.82
CA LEU A 104 -4.40 -7.91 9.75
C LEU A 104 -4.31 -6.45 10.20
N THR A 105 -4.48 -5.51 9.28
CA THR A 105 -4.47 -4.07 9.56
C THR A 105 -5.63 -3.67 10.47
N ALA A 106 -6.83 -4.19 10.23
CA ALA A 106 -7.99 -3.92 11.07
C ALA A 106 -7.80 -4.47 12.50
N VAL A 107 -7.33 -5.71 12.63
CA VAL A 107 -7.02 -6.31 13.94
C VAL A 107 -5.93 -5.52 14.66
N ALA A 108 -4.86 -5.14 13.96
CA ALA A 108 -3.81 -4.29 14.53
C ALA A 108 -4.38 -2.92 14.98
N ALA A 109 -5.25 -2.30 14.18
CA ALA A 109 -5.90 -1.04 14.57
C ALA A 109 -6.77 -1.20 15.83
N ALA A 110 -7.52 -2.30 15.95
CA ALA A 110 -8.28 -2.59 17.17
C ALA A 110 -7.38 -2.79 18.40
N ILE A 111 -6.19 -3.39 18.24
CA ILE A 111 -5.25 -3.60 19.35
C ILE A 111 -4.52 -2.31 19.73
N PHE A 112 -3.93 -1.61 18.75
CA PHE A 112 -3.06 -0.45 18.99
C PHE A 112 -3.84 0.86 19.16
N LEU A 113 -4.85 1.11 18.33
CA LEU A 113 -5.67 2.33 18.39
C LEU A 113 -6.93 2.16 19.27
N ARG A 114 -7.23 0.93 19.72
CA ARG A 114 -8.44 0.59 20.50
C ARG A 114 -9.74 0.99 19.80
N GLU A 115 -9.74 1.00 18.47
CA GLU A 115 -10.94 1.28 17.68
C GLU A 115 -11.92 0.10 17.73
N GLN A 116 -13.21 0.40 17.93
CA GLN A 116 -14.25 -0.62 17.88
C GLN A 116 -14.62 -0.93 16.42
N ILE A 117 -14.30 -2.15 15.99
CA ILE A 117 -14.67 -2.63 14.65
C ILE A 117 -16.14 -3.04 14.67
N ALA A 118 -16.98 -2.32 13.92
CA ALA A 118 -18.38 -2.67 13.77
C ALA A 118 -18.56 -4.08 13.18
N PRO A 119 -19.55 -4.88 13.64
CA PRO A 119 -19.78 -6.26 13.17
C PRO A 119 -19.98 -6.37 11.65
N GLN A 120 -20.53 -5.34 11.02
CA GLN A 120 -20.73 -5.26 9.57
C GLN A 120 -19.41 -5.27 8.78
N ARG A 121 -18.31 -4.75 9.36
CA ARG A 121 -16.98 -4.78 8.73
C ARG A 121 -16.41 -6.19 8.72
N TRP A 122 -16.69 -6.99 9.75
CA TRP A 122 -16.32 -8.41 9.80
C TRP A 122 -16.98 -9.21 8.67
N LEU A 123 -18.26 -8.96 8.36
CA LEU A 123 -18.93 -9.58 7.21
C LEU A 123 -18.27 -9.20 5.87
N GLY A 124 -17.88 -7.94 5.71
CA GLY A 124 -17.13 -7.49 4.53
C GLY A 124 -15.77 -8.18 4.40
N PHE A 125 -15.05 -8.38 5.51
CA PHE A 125 -13.79 -9.13 5.52
C PHE A 125 -14.00 -10.60 5.19
N SER A 126 -15.00 -11.26 5.78
CA SER A 126 -15.31 -12.66 5.48
C SER A 126 -15.66 -12.85 4.00
N LEU A 127 -16.50 -11.98 3.43
CA LEU A 127 -16.82 -12.00 2.00
C LEU A 127 -15.60 -11.75 1.12
N GLY A 128 -14.71 -10.82 1.52
CA GLY A 128 -13.47 -10.53 0.81
C GLY A 128 -12.50 -11.71 0.80
N ILE A 129 -12.36 -12.42 1.93
CA ILE A 129 -11.50 -13.62 2.02
C ILE A 129 -12.08 -14.77 1.20
N ILE A 130 -13.40 -15.02 1.31
CA ILE A 130 -14.08 -16.06 0.53
C ILE A 130 -13.98 -15.78 -0.97
N GLY A 131 -14.03 -14.51 -1.41
CA GLY A 131 -13.92 -14.16 -2.82
C GLY A 131 -12.51 -14.30 -3.41
N VAL A 132 -11.47 -14.41 -2.57
CA VAL A 132 -10.06 -14.55 -3.01
C VAL A 132 -9.54 -15.98 -2.87
N ALA A 133 -10.10 -16.77 -1.94
CA ALA A 133 -9.81 -18.19 -1.75
C ALA A 133 -10.34 -19.05 -2.91
#